data_AF-A0A0R2PM28-F1
#
_entry.id   AF-A0A0R2PM28-F1
#
_cell.length_a   1.000
_cell.length_b   1.000
_cell.length_c   1.000
_cell.angle_alpha   90.00
_cell.angle_beta   90.00
_cell.angle_gamma   90.00
#
_symmetry.space_group_name_H-M   'P 1'
#
loop_
_entity.id
_entity.type
_entity.pdbx_description
1 polymer ?
#
loop_
_entity_poly.entity_id
_entity_poly.type
_entity_poly.pdbx_seq_one_letter_code
_entity_poly.pdbx_strand_id
1 'polypeptide(L)'
;MTAWNRSLPGLVLLGLVVSGCQASQNPEDPADSAGESPGSSEEVIEADESVEPINVFELLTPESQSARDCLGAALLGDASLGIEAEEIIRSGEGNLEDIYEAWSICVGIPAVFSDAGFASVTDLGFVIDYSTPGIIALPMDDPGFMRRPRGLEALADPSAILLGDSRVALYFSGDHSAPGRSTRWVSSEPVSAAPESLIFSPEADYTLETLTSWRNIIPTADGFVAFGQENMNEGLSRWESTDGLEFRNKTVLITPQQWRDSEEAEGRLVSTEAALHNLTPNSAVTSTDSFGFFAVFEGLREGFGLEGCPPECDRDGDGYESGEYVTIYRSPDGITWSPSATVGGASEGSVVEVAAGILALILPTGVTHFSTDGDTWSFGVSTGISHLDLMLDDGSWLGFGTQSASDGGIPAWSVNLDPSALDPRWLEPASFDSFAALAGR
;
A
#
# COMPACT_ATOMS: atom_id res chain seq x y z
N MET A 1 36.96 31.06 39.73
CA MET A 1 35.71 31.32 40.47
C MET A 1 34.60 30.77 39.58
N THR A 2 33.85 29.71 39.87
CA THR A 2 33.58 28.98 41.10
C THR A 2 33.14 27.58 40.66
N ALA A 3 33.73 26.55 41.26
CA ALA A 3 33.39 25.15 41.05
C ALA A 3 32.06 24.82 41.74
N TRP A 4 31.24 23.96 41.14
CA TRP A 4 30.36 23.05 41.89
C TRP A 4 30.43 21.65 41.31
N ASN A 5 30.57 20.73 42.26
CA ASN A 5 30.94 19.33 42.20
C ASN A 5 29.85 18.60 43.01
N ARG A 6 29.42 17.41 42.58
CA ARG A 6 28.73 16.33 43.32
C ARG A 6 27.87 15.53 42.33
N SER A 7 27.69 14.22 42.40
CA SER A 7 28.37 13.08 43.03
C SER A 7 27.47 11.89 42.70
N LEU A 8 28.05 10.77 42.25
CA LEU A 8 27.41 9.46 42.20
C LEU A 8 26.93 8.99 43.59
N PRO A 9 25.95 8.07 43.62
CA PRO A 9 26.17 6.71 44.11
C PRO A 9 25.72 5.69 43.04
N GLY A 10 26.21 4.46 42.91
CA GLY A 10 26.71 3.54 43.92
C GLY A 10 25.82 2.29 43.95
N LEU A 11 26.18 1.30 43.14
CA LEU A 11 26.04 -0.17 43.29
C LEU A 11 24.75 -0.79 43.91
N VAL A 12 24.11 -1.70 43.16
CA VAL A 12 23.69 -3.02 43.68
C VAL A 12 23.91 -4.09 42.61
N LEU A 13 24.76 -5.07 42.94
CA LEU A 13 24.94 -6.37 42.30
C LEU A 13 23.93 -7.36 42.87
N LEU A 14 23.29 -8.18 42.03
CA LEU A 14 22.65 -9.49 42.28
C LEU A 14 22.10 -9.94 40.92
N GLY A 15 22.29 -11.14 40.39
CA GLY A 15 22.85 -12.40 40.84
C GLY A 15 22.43 -13.44 39.80
N LEU A 16 23.33 -14.38 39.50
CA LEU A 16 23.16 -15.49 38.55
C LEU A 16 21.82 -16.23 38.68
N VAL A 17 21.26 -16.64 37.52
CA VAL A 17 20.76 -18.01 37.36
C VAL A 17 21.30 -18.58 36.05
N VAL A 18 22.09 -19.64 36.22
CA VAL A 18 22.55 -20.57 35.19
C VAL A 18 21.56 -21.73 35.17
N SER A 19 21.08 -22.08 33.97
CA SER A 19 20.63 -23.43 33.60
C SER A 19 20.69 -23.48 32.06
N GLY A 20 21.40 -24.35 31.35
CA GLY A 20 22.01 -25.60 31.73
C GLY A 20 21.26 -26.78 31.09
N CYS A 21 21.80 -27.30 29.98
CA CYS A 21 21.49 -28.57 29.30
C CYS A 21 20.14 -28.63 28.55
N GLN A 22 20.01 -29.30 27.39
CA GLN A 22 20.76 -30.45 26.90
C GLN A 22 20.57 -30.60 25.38
N ALA A 23 21.65 -31.02 24.71
CA ALA A 23 21.66 -31.47 23.33
C ALA A 23 20.95 -32.83 23.16
N SER A 24 20.32 -33.04 22.01
CA SER A 24 20.22 -34.37 21.41
C SER A 24 20.54 -34.29 19.92
N GLN A 25 21.75 -34.70 19.58
CA GLN A 25 22.07 -35.31 18.30
C GLN A 25 21.48 -36.73 18.31
N ASN A 26 20.85 -37.17 17.23
CA ASN A 26 21.51 -38.15 16.38
C ASN A 26 20.85 -38.32 15.01
N PRO A 27 21.66 -38.71 14.01
CA PRO A 27 21.34 -38.73 12.59
C PRO A 27 20.82 -40.11 12.15
N GLU A 28 20.22 -40.19 10.97
CA GLU A 28 20.37 -41.37 10.10
C GLU A 28 19.92 -41.02 8.68
N ASP A 29 20.85 -41.22 7.74
CA ASP A 29 20.77 -41.27 6.29
C ASP A 29 21.75 -42.40 5.90
N PRO A 30 21.75 -42.99 4.69
CA PRO A 30 20.70 -43.29 3.73
C PRO A 30 20.83 -44.76 3.20
N ALA A 31 20.00 -45.19 2.24
CA ALA A 31 20.39 -45.90 1.00
C ALA A 31 19.34 -46.92 0.45
N ASP A 32 19.22 -46.86 -0.88
CA ASP A 32 18.93 -47.94 -1.85
C ASP A 32 17.49 -48.50 -1.94
N SER A 33 16.90 -48.73 -3.12
CA SER A 33 17.32 -48.61 -4.53
C SER A 33 16.13 -48.97 -5.44
N ALA A 34 16.18 -48.51 -6.70
CA ALA A 34 15.57 -49.04 -7.94
C ALA A 34 14.03 -49.29 -7.93
N GLY A 35 13.21 -48.79 -8.86
CA GLY A 35 13.43 -48.42 -10.24
C GLY A 35 12.32 -49.10 -11.06
N GLU A 36 11.43 -48.33 -11.69
CA GLU A 36 10.63 -48.76 -12.84
C GLU A 36 9.90 -47.54 -13.45
N SER A 37 9.88 -47.46 -14.77
CA SER A 37 9.09 -46.57 -15.63
C SER A 37 8.67 -47.40 -16.85
N PRO A 38 7.65 -47.00 -17.65
CA PRO A 38 6.54 -46.09 -17.40
C PRO A 38 5.18 -46.77 -17.70
N GLY A 39 4.17 -46.54 -16.86
CA GLY A 39 2.80 -46.97 -17.12
C GLY A 39 1.97 -45.79 -17.63
N SER A 40 1.67 -45.78 -18.93
CA SER A 40 0.69 -44.88 -19.53
C SER A 40 -0.71 -45.25 -19.06
N SER A 41 -1.31 -44.41 -18.21
CA SER A 41 -2.75 -44.28 -18.09
C SER A 41 -3.06 -42.78 -18.16
N GLU A 42 -3.82 -42.40 -19.17
CA GLU A 42 -4.53 -41.13 -19.22
C GLU A 42 -5.45 -41.08 -17.98
N GLU A 43 -4.95 -40.53 -16.87
CA GLU A 43 -5.81 -39.94 -15.86
C GLU A 43 -6.29 -38.62 -16.45
N VAL A 44 -7.54 -38.64 -16.90
CA VAL A 44 -8.35 -37.44 -17.02
C VAL A 44 -8.31 -36.79 -15.64
N ILE A 45 -7.54 -35.70 -15.52
CA ILE A 45 -7.66 -34.78 -14.40
C ILE A 45 -9.05 -34.17 -14.54
N GLU A 46 -10.04 -34.78 -13.90
CA GLU A 46 -11.28 -34.08 -13.59
C GLU A 46 -10.88 -32.86 -12.80
N ALA A 47 -11.34 -31.69 -13.26
CA ALA A 47 -11.17 -30.44 -12.54
C ALA A 47 -11.63 -30.66 -11.09
N ASP A 48 -10.77 -30.33 -10.15
CA ASP A 48 -11.10 -30.32 -8.74
C ASP A 48 -12.16 -29.22 -8.51
N GLU A 49 -13.43 -29.56 -8.70
CA GLU A 49 -14.61 -28.74 -8.40
C GLU A 49 -14.90 -28.71 -6.88
N SER A 50 -13.92 -28.97 -6.00
CA SER A 50 -14.13 -29.03 -4.55
C SER A 50 -13.58 -27.85 -3.76
N VAL A 51 -13.52 -26.65 -4.36
CA VAL A 51 -13.55 -25.43 -3.54
C VAL A 51 -14.96 -25.34 -2.96
N GLU A 52 -15.14 -25.75 -1.69
CA GLU A 52 -16.39 -25.51 -0.98
C GLU A 52 -16.79 -24.03 -1.18
N PRO A 53 -18.06 -23.73 -1.51
CA PRO A 53 -18.47 -22.35 -1.71
C PRO A 53 -18.20 -21.59 -0.41
N ILE A 54 -17.21 -20.70 -0.45
CA ILE A 54 -16.90 -19.85 0.68
C ILE A 54 -18.16 -19.05 0.97
N ASN A 55 -18.68 -19.17 2.19
CA ASN A 55 -19.81 -18.38 2.60
C ASN A 55 -19.36 -16.91 2.66
N VAL A 56 -19.70 -16.12 1.65
CA VAL A 56 -19.27 -14.71 1.54
C VAL A 56 -19.60 -13.92 2.81
N PHE A 57 -20.71 -14.25 3.49
CA PHE A 57 -21.12 -13.62 4.74
C PHE A 57 -20.17 -13.89 5.92
N GLU A 58 -19.44 -15.00 5.91
CA GLU A 58 -18.42 -15.27 6.93
C GLU A 58 -17.15 -14.44 6.71
N LEU A 59 -16.92 -13.95 5.49
CA LEU A 59 -15.82 -13.05 5.17
C LEU A 59 -16.15 -11.59 5.49
N LEU A 60 -17.43 -11.24 5.59
CA LEU A 60 -17.90 -9.89 5.94
C LEU A 60 -17.83 -9.66 7.46
N THR A 61 -16.60 -9.56 7.98
CA THR A 61 -16.36 -9.20 9.39
C THR A 61 -15.79 -7.78 9.48
N PRO A 62 -16.51 -6.82 10.10
CA PRO A 62 -16.00 -5.46 10.24
C PRO A 62 -14.78 -5.43 11.18
N GLU A 63 -13.68 -4.83 10.72
CA GLU A 63 -12.41 -4.81 11.44
C GLU A 63 -12.35 -3.77 12.57
N SER A 64 -13.26 -2.78 12.54
CA SER A 64 -13.28 -1.67 13.48
C SER A 64 -14.65 -1.49 14.16
N GLN A 65 -14.65 -0.87 15.34
CA GLN A 65 -15.90 -0.50 16.01
C GLN A 65 -16.68 0.53 15.18
N SER A 66 -16.01 1.45 14.49
CA SER A 66 -16.68 2.44 13.65
C SER A 66 -17.43 1.80 12.48
N ALA A 67 -16.81 0.81 11.82
CA ALA A 67 -17.47 0.05 10.77
C ALA A 67 -18.73 -0.67 11.31
N ARG A 68 -18.67 -1.24 12.51
CA ARG A 68 -19.85 -1.83 13.17
C ARG A 68 -20.93 -0.79 13.44
N ASP A 69 -20.55 0.35 13.98
CA ASP A 69 -21.48 1.43 14.32
C ASP A 69 -22.18 1.94 13.04
N CYS A 70 -21.46 2.10 11.94
CA CYS A 70 -22.02 2.40 10.63
C CYS A 70 -23.02 1.33 10.18
N LEU A 71 -22.66 0.05 10.26
CA LEU A 71 -23.55 -1.03 9.85
C LEU A 71 -24.84 -1.05 10.69
N GLY A 72 -24.75 -0.77 11.99
CA GLY A 72 -25.91 -0.59 12.88
C GLY A 72 -26.82 0.56 12.44
N ALA A 73 -26.23 1.72 12.11
CA ALA A 73 -26.97 2.87 11.61
C ALA A 73 -27.62 2.58 10.24
N ALA A 74 -26.88 2.01 9.30
CA ALA A 74 -27.33 1.76 7.93
C ALA A 74 -28.41 0.68 7.85
N LEU A 75 -28.25 -0.44 8.58
CA LEU A 75 -29.19 -1.57 8.52
C LEU A 75 -30.34 -1.45 9.50
N LEU A 76 -30.10 -0.88 10.69
CA LEU A 76 -31.04 -0.91 11.82
C LEU A 76 -31.46 0.49 12.28
N GLY A 77 -30.87 1.56 11.74
CA GLY A 77 -31.17 2.94 12.11
C GLY A 77 -30.60 3.38 13.45
N ASP A 78 -29.68 2.60 14.04
CA ASP A 78 -29.06 2.89 15.34
C ASP A 78 -27.63 2.33 15.40
N ALA A 79 -26.66 3.24 15.51
CA ALA A 79 -25.24 2.90 15.58
C ALA A 79 -24.89 1.97 16.76
N SER A 80 -25.65 2.03 17.86
CA SER A 80 -25.43 1.14 19.01
C SER A 80 -25.78 -0.33 18.75
N LEU A 81 -26.45 -0.62 17.64
CA LEU A 81 -26.84 -1.97 17.22
C LEU A 81 -25.83 -2.63 16.26
N GLY A 82 -24.59 -2.11 16.17
CA GLY A 82 -23.58 -2.66 15.25
C GLY A 82 -23.29 -4.16 15.40
N ILE A 83 -23.37 -4.71 16.61
CA ILE A 83 -23.22 -6.16 16.86
C ILE A 83 -24.40 -6.94 16.25
N GLU A 84 -25.63 -6.43 16.40
CA GLU A 84 -26.83 -7.07 15.83
C GLU A 84 -26.82 -7.00 14.30
N ALA A 85 -26.37 -5.87 13.74
CA ALA A 85 -26.15 -5.72 12.30
C ALA A 85 -25.11 -6.73 11.77
N GLU A 86 -23.98 -6.91 12.45
CA GLU A 86 -22.98 -7.93 12.09
C GLU A 86 -23.58 -9.35 12.12
N GLU A 87 -24.40 -9.68 13.12
CA GLU A 87 -25.08 -10.99 13.20
C GLU A 87 -26.07 -11.22 12.04
N ILE A 88 -26.81 -10.19 11.62
CA ILE A 88 -27.71 -10.25 10.46
C ILE A 88 -26.92 -10.50 9.17
N ILE A 89 -25.78 -9.82 9.00
CA ILE A 89 -24.90 -10.00 7.84
C ILE A 89 -24.36 -11.44 7.83
N ARG A 90 -23.74 -11.88 8.92
CA ARG A 90 -23.11 -13.21 9.03
C ARG A 90 -24.08 -14.37 8.88
N SER A 91 -25.32 -14.20 9.32
CA SER A 91 -26.37 -15.20 9.15
C SER A 91 -26.96 -15.24 7.74
N GLY A 92 -26.79 -14.17 6.96
CA GLY A 92 -27.42 -14.01 5.65
C GLY A 92 -28.96 -13.94 5.72
N GLU A 93 -29.55 -13.75 6.89
CA GLU A 93 -31.01 -13.72 7.09
C GLU A 93 -31.65 -12.38 6.70
N GLY A 94 -30.85 -11.35 6.44
CA GLY A 94 -31.31 -10.03 5.97
C GLY A 94 -31.64 -9.96 4.49
N ASN A 95 -32.17 -8.80 4.08
CA ASN A 95 -32.27 -8.43 2.67
C ASN A 95 -30.86 -8.26 2.11
N LEU A 96 -30.57 -8.94 1.01
CA LEU A 96 -29.24 -8.98 0.43
C LEU A 96 -28.79 -7.63 -0.13
N GLU A 97 -29.72 -6.88 -0.72
CA GLU A 97 -29.45 -5.55 -1.29
C GLU A 97 -29.11 -4.57 -0.18
N ASP A 98 -29.92 -4.53 0.88
CA ASP A 98 -29.66 -3.70 2.06
C ASP A 98 -28.31 -4.06 2.72
N ILE A 99 -27.98 -5.35 2.83
CA ILE A 99 -26.68 -5.82 3.35
C ILE A 99 -25.53 -5.31 2.47
N TYR A 100 -25.65 -5.48 1.15
CA TYR A 100 -24.60 -5.08 0.21
C TYR A 100 -24.40 -3.55 0.20
N GLU A 101 -25.48 -2.78 0.17
CA GLU A 101 -25.43 -1.32 0.22
C GLU A 101 -24.81 -0.84 1.53
N ALA A 102 -25.28 -1.34 2.66
CA ALA A 102 -24.74 -0.98 3.97
C ALA A 102 -23.25 -1.35 4.08
N TRP A 103 -22.85 -2.54 3.64
CA TRP A 103 -21.45 -2.94 3.66
C TRP A 103 -20.57 -2.04 2.78
N SER A 104 -21.03 -1.77 1.56
CA SER A 104 -20.29 -0.96 0.59
C SER A 104 -20.09 0.48 1.07
N ILE A 105 -21.08 1.03 1.79
CA ILE A 105 -21.00 2.36 2.42
C ILE A 105 -20.07 2.33 3.64
N CYS A 106 -20.25 1.36 4.53
CA CYS A 106 -19.62 1.35 5.85
C CYS A 106 -18.19 0.82 5.88
N VAL A 107 -17.85 -0.08 4.96
CA VAL A 107 -16.59 -0.83 4.96
C VAL A 107 -15.85 -0.68 3.63
N GLY A 108 -16.59 -0.59 2.52
CA GLY A 108 -16.04 -0.55 1.18
C GLY A 108 -16.11 -1.89 0.47
N ILE A 109 -15.28 -2.06 -0.57
CA ILE A 109 -15.29 -3.26 -1.41
C ILE A 109 -14.60 -4.40 -0.64
N PRO A 110 -15.33 -5.48 -0.24
CA PRO A 110 -14.73 -6.54 0.56
C PRO A 110 -13.70 -7.36 -0.22
N ALA A 111 -12.72 -7.89 0.49
CA ALA A 111 -11.90 -9.00 0.02
C ALA A 111 -12.66 -10.32 0.23
N VAL A 112 -13.09 -10.94 -0.87
CA VAL A 112 -13.92 -12.16 -0.84
C VAL A 112 -13.26 -13.36 -1.51
N PHE A 113 -12.06 -13.18 -2.04
CA PHE A 113 -11.29 -14.22 -2.71
C PHE A 113 -9.91 -14.36 -2.07
N SER A 114 -9.37 -15.57 -2.12
CA SER A 114 -7.95 -15.85 -1.86
C SER A 114 -7.18 -15.98 -3.18
N ASP A 115 -5.90 -15.65 -3.18
CA ASP A 115 -5.05 -15.88 -4.34
C ASP A 115 -4.82 -17.37 -4.60
N ALA A 116 -5.39 -17.89 -5.68
CA ALA A 116 -5.25 -19.28 -6.10
C ALA A 116 -3.87 -19.55 -6.76
N GLY A 117 -2.77 -19.11 -6.13
CA GLY A 117 -1.41 -19.20 -6.67
C GLY A 117 -1.08 -18.12 -7.71
N PHE A 118 -1.86 -17.04 -7.77
CA PHE A 118 -1.61 -15.90 -8.65
C PHE A 118 -0.30 -15.18 -8.34
N ALA A 119 0.08 -15.10 -7.06
CA ALA A 119 1.25 -14.37 -6.62
C ALA A 119 2.20 -15.27 -5.81
N SER A 120 3.50 -15.06 -5.97
CA SER A 120 4.53 -15.61 -5.10
C SER A 120 5.44 -14.47 -4.65
N VAL A 121 5.39 -14.16 -3.35
CA VAL A 121 6.16 -13.08 -2.73
C VAL A 121 7.39 -13.66 -2.02
N THR A 122 8.57 -13.08 -2.28
CA THR A 122 9.82 -13.41 -1.57
C THR A 122 10.35 -12.15 -0.90
N ASP A 123 10.45 -12.19 0.43
CA ASP A 123 11.06 -11.14 1.24
C ASP A 123 12.59 -11.09 1.02
N LEU A 124 13.10 -9.91 0.70
CA LEU A 124 14.53 -9.63 0.48
C LEU A 124 15.16 -8.91 1.69
N GLY A 125 14.38 -8.64 2.74
CA GLY A 125 14.77 -7.92 3.94
C GLY A 125 14.94 -6.42 3.72
N PHE A 126 15.57 -5.75 4.70
CA PHE A 126 15.85 -4.32 4.62
C PHE A 126 17.04 -4.04 3.69
N VAL A 127 16.76 -3.41 2.55
CA VAL A 127 17.79 -3.04 1.56
C VAL A 127 18.48 -1.72 1.88
N ILE A 128 17.81 -0.87 2.64
CA ILE A 128 18.33 0.35 3.26
C ILE A 128 17.77 0.41 4.68
N ASP A 129 18.63 0.61 5.67
CA ASP A 129 18.26 0.71 7.10
C ASP A 129 18.83 1.98 7.74
N TYR A 130 18.48 2.23 9.01
CA TYR A 130 19.02 3.37 9.76
C TYR A 130 20.54 3.26 10.06
N SER A 131 21.16 2.11 9.79
CA SER A 131 22.60 1.89 9.94
C SER A 131 23.38 2.11 8.64
N THR A 132 22.67 2.23 7.52
CA THR A 132 23.23 2.31 6.18
C THR A 132 24.07 3.58 6.05
N PRO A 133 25.35 3.48 5.64
CA PRO A 133 26.24 4.65 5.60
C PRO A 133 25.71 5.77 4.71
N GLY A 134 25.43 6.94 5.30
CA GLY A 134 24.89 8.10 4.59
C GLY A 134 23.42 8.40 4.90
N ILE A 135 22.71 7.47 5.55
CA ILE A 135 21.40 7.70 6.14
C ILE A 135 21.55 8.55 7.41
N ILE A 136 20.81 9.65 7.48
CA ILE A 136 20.69 10.48 8.69
C ILE A 136 19.26 10.54 9.24
N ALA A 137 18.30 9.88 8.57
CA ALA A 137 16.95 9.65 9.07
C ALA A 137 16.99 8.97 10.46
N LEU A 138 15.97 9.20 11.27
CA LEU A 138 15.78 8.46 12.52
C LEU A 138 14.45 7.72 12.50
N PRO A 139 14.36 6.60 13.24
CA PRO A 139 13.09 5.95 13.53
C PRO A 139 12.08 6.93 14.15
N MET A 140 10.79 6.75 13.83
CA MET A 140 9.71 7.59 14.37
C MET A 140 9.58 7.47 15.90
N ASP A 141 9.98 6.34 16.47
CA ASP A 141 10.00 6.08 17.91
C ASP A 141 11.23 6.69 18.62
N ASP A 142 12.20 7.26 17.87
CA ASP A 142 13.31 7.99 18.47
C ASP A 142 12.81 9.28 19.15
N PRO A 143 13.08 9.49 20.46
CA PRO A 143 12.63 10.69 21.20
C PRO A 143 13.14 12.02 20.61
N GLY A 144 14.17 11.98 19.78
CA GLY A 144 14.72 13.10 19.03
C GLY A 144 13.97 13.46 17.76
N PHE A 145 13.08 12.59 17.24
CA PHE A 145 12.31 12.80 16.00
C PHE A 145 11.56 14.13 16.01
N MET A 146 10.74 14.37 17.04
CA MET A 146 9.94 15.60 17.19
C MET A 146 10.76 16.89 17.43
N ARG A 147 12.09 16.78 17.61
CA ARG A 147 12.99 17.91 17.88
C ARG A 147 13.88 18.25 16.68
N ARG A 148 13.66 17.61 15.55
CA ARG A 148 14.49 17.77 14.35
C ARG A 148 14.24 19.10 13.62
N PRO A 149 15.29 19.67 13.00
CA PRO A 149 15.11 20.65 11.92
C PRO A 149 14.13 20.14 10.87
N ARG A 150 13.31 21.03 10.30
CA ARG A 150 12.42 20.70 9.17
C ARG A 150 13.22 20.14 7.99
N GLY A 151 12.63 19.18 7.27
CA GLY A 151 13.28 18.50 6.14
C GLY A 151 14.21 17.37 6.55
N LEU A 152 14.03 16.83 7.77
CA LEU A 152 14.54 15.53 8.17
C LEU A 152 13.36 14.58 8.40
N GLU A 153 13.16 13.62 7.49
CA GLU A 153 12.01 12.71 7.47
C GLU A 153 12.37 11.29 7.94
N ALA A 154 11.34 10.45 8.13
CA ALA A 154 11.55 9.01 8.31
C ALA A 154 11.94 8.38 6.96
N LEU A 155 12.62 7.23 7.00
CA LEU A 155 12.72 6.38 5.80
C LEU A 155 11.33 5.83 5.52
N ALA A 156 10.71 6.24 4.41
CA ALA A 156 9.42 5.72 3.98
C ALA A 156 9.30 5.76 2.47
N ASP A 157 8.62 4.74 1.93
CA ASP A 157 7.99 4.67 0.60
C ASP A 157 8.78 5.37 -0.53
N PRO A 158 10.00 4.88 -0.85
CA PRO A 158 10.76 5.45 -1.95
C PRO A 158 10.08 5.19 -3.28
N SER A 159 10.27 6.09 -4.25
CA SER A 159 10.07 5.71 -5.64
C SER A 159 11.24 4.86 -6.11
N ALA A 160 10.91 3.68 -6.63
CA ALA A 160 11.88 2.76 -7.23
C ALA A 160 11.69 2.73 -8.75
N ILE A 161 12.80 2.79 -9.50
CA ILE A 161 12.79 2.69 -10.96
C ILE A 161 13.95 1.83 -11.47
N LEU A 162 13.80 1.29 -12.67
CA LEU A 162 14.90 0.65 -13.40
C LEU A 162 15.60 1.69 -14.30
N LEU A 163 16.90 1.88 -14.13
CA LEU A 163 17.72 2.74 -14.98
C LEU A 163 18.03 2.04 -16.31
N GLY A 164 18.46 2.81 -17.32
CA GLY A 164 18.79 2.27 -18.65
C GLY A 164 19.99 1.31 -18.69
N ASP A 165 20.75 1.19 -17.60
CA ASP A 165 21.80 0.18 -17.40
C ASP A 165 21.34 -1.01 -16.54
N SER A 166 20.03 -1.15 -16.37
CA SER A 166 19.33 -2.16 -15.55
C SER A 166 19.67 -2.11 -14.06
N ARG A 167 20.29 -1.04 -13.55
CA ARG A 167 20.41 -0.86 -12.09
C ARG A 167 19.11 -0.31 -11.52
N VAL A 168 18.76 -0.72 -10.31
CA VAL A 168 17.59 -0.19 -9.59
C VAL A 168 17.99 1.12 -8.93
N ALA A 169 17.19 2.17 -9.10
CA ALA A 169 17.37 3.44 -8.41
C ALA A 169 16.23 3.67 -7.41
N LEU A 170 16.57 4.10 -6.20
CA LEU A 170 15.64 4.50 -5.15
C LEU A 170 15.75 6.01 -4.90
N TYR A 171 14.59 6.64 -4.78
CA TYR A 171 14.43 8.07 -4.53
C TYR A 171 13.62 8.30 -3.25
N PHE A 172 14.24 8.96 -2.26
CA PHE A 172 13.67 9.26 -0.95
C PHE A 172 13.28 10.73 -0.78
N SER A 173 12.23 11.03 -0.04
CA SER A 173 12.10 12.38 0.52
C SER A 173 13.22 12.64 1.54
N GLY A 174 13.69 13.89 1.60
CA GLY A 174 14.98 14.27 2.17
C GLY A 174 15.38 13.58 3.48
N ASP A 175 16.52 12.88 3.47
CA ASP A 175 17.41 12.71 4.62
C ASP A 175 18.72 11.98 4.31
N HIS A 176 19.41 12.49 3.28
CA HIS A 176 20.70 11.96 2.88
C HIS A 176 21.74 13.07 2.90
N SER A 177 22.78 12.89 3.73
CA SER A 177 23.92 13.79 3.95
C SER A 177 23.67 15.14 4.66
N ALA A 178 22.48 15.76 4.55
CA ALA A 178 22.07 16.97 5.30
C ALA A 178 20.55 17.26 5.15
N PRO A 179 19.94 18.07 6.05
CA PRO A 179 18.53 18.44 5.96
C PRO A 179 18.18 19.01 4.58
N GLY A 180 17.10 18.50 3.99
CA GLY A 180 16.60 18.95 2.69
C GLY A 180 17.45 18.55 1.47
N ARG A 181 18.45 17.66 1.63
CA ARG A 181 19.16 17.04 0.50
C ARG A 181 18.68 15.60 0.33
N SER A 182 18.26 15.29 -0.89
CA SER A 182 17.84 13.94 -1.28
C SER A 182 18.90 13.36 -2.22
N THR A 183 19.21 12.08 -2.06
CA THR A 183 20.25 11.38 -2.82
C THR A 183 19.61 10.19 -3.52
N ARG A 184 19.92 10.00 -4.80
CA ARG A 184 19.52 8.82 -5.55
C ARG A 184 20.43 7.68 -5.14
N TRP A 185 19.83 6.61 -4.64
CA TRP A 185 20.54 5.39 -4.29
C TRP A 185 20.42 4.42 -5.45
N VAL A 186 21.50 3.76 -5.82
CA VAL A 186 21.50 2.84 -6.96
C VAL A 186 22.06 1.50 -6.53
N SER A 187 21.46 0.42 -7.05
CA SER A 187 21.94 -0.93 -6.83
C SER A 187 23.39 -1.04 -7.30
N SER A 188 24.20 -1.81 -6.57
CA SER A 188 25.62 -1.97 -6.90
C SER A 188 25.84 -2.67 -8.24
N GLU A 189 24.89 -3.54 -8.62
CA GLU A 189 24.92 -4.34 -9.84
C GLU A 189 23.60 -4.18 -10.62
N PRO A 190 23.61 -4.38 -11.95
CA PRO A 190 22.40 -4.50 -12.74
C PRO A 190 21.52 -5.67 -12.29
N VAL A 191 20.20 -5.50 -12.36
CA VAL A 191 19.16 -6.45 -11.96
C VAL A 191 18.22 -6.67 -13.15
N SER A 192 18.16 -7.91 -13.64
CA SER A 192 17.30 -8.31 -14.77
C SER A 192 16.32 -9.43 -14.42
N ALA A 193 16.43 -9.98 -13.21
CA ALA A 193 15.60 -11.03 -12.68
C ALA A 193 15.51 -10.90 -11.15
N ALA A 194 14.50 -11.54 -10.55
CA ALA A 194 14.30 -11.54 -9.11
C ALA A 194 15.62 -11.88 -8.35
N PRO A 195 16.21 -10.93 -7.62
CA PRO A 195 17.49 -11.15 -6.95
C PRO A 195 17.28 -11.83 -5.59
N GLU A 196 18.31 -12.53 -5.10
CA GLU A 196 18.30 -13.04 -3.72
C GLU A 196 18.54 -11.93 -2.68
N SER A 197 19.18 -10.83 -3.08
CA SER A 197 19.42 -9.65 -2.24
C SER A 197 19.74 -8.43 -3.10
N LEU A 198 19.57 -7.24 -2.53
CA LEU A 198 19.92 -5.97 -3.14
C LEU A 198 20.86 -5.19 -2.22
N ILE A 199 21.86 -4.56 -2.82
CA ILE A 199 22.80 -3.67 -2.12
C ILE A 199 22.77 -2.34 -2.83
N PHE A 200 22.52 -1.27 -2.09
CA PHE A 200 22.47 0.09 -2.62
C PHE A 200 23.68 0.91 -2.18
N SER A 201 24.05 1.86 -3.03
CA SER A 201 25.04 2.88 -2.72
C SER A 201 24.56 4.25 -3.20
N PRO A 202 24.94 5.34 -2.51
CA PRO A 202 24.58 6.68 -2.96
C PRO A 202 25.29 6.97 -4.28
N GLU A 203 24.54 7.40 -5.29
CA GLU A 203 25.11 7.78 -6.59
C GLU A 203 25.35 9.29 -6.63
N ALA A 204 24.29 10.07 -6.56
CA ALA A 204 24.34 11.52 -6.63
C ALA A 204 23.13 12.15 -5.93
N ASP A 205 23.31 13.38 -5.46
CA ASP A 205 22.18 14.17 -5.01
C ASP A 205 21.29 14.54 -6.19
N TYR A 206 19.98 14.47 -5.98
CA TYR A 206 19.02 15.04 -6.90
C TYR A 206 18.41 16.29 -6.30
N THR A 207 18.18 17.26 -7.17
CA THR A 207 17.49 18.49 -6.84
C THR A 207 16.11 18.45 -7.45
N LEU A 208 15.12 18.34 -6.59
CA LEU A 208 13.83 18.96 -6.86
C LEU A 208 13.98 20.42 -6.41
N GLU A 209 13.42 21.37 -7.16
CA GLU A 209 13.49 22.80 -6.80
C GLU A 209 13.09 23.03 -5.33
N THR A 210 12.25 22.13 -4.81
CA THR A 210 11.65 22.15 -3.49
C THR A 210 11.42 20.71 -2.98
N LEU A 211 11.26 20.52 -1.67
CA LEU A 211 11.00 19.19 -1.10
C LEU A 211 9.56 18.79 -1.40
N THR A 212 9.34 17.56 -1.85
CA THR A 212 7.99 17.01 -2.09
C THR A 212 7.65 15.87 -1.13
N SER A 213 6.39 15.80 -0.70
CA SER A 213 5.79 14.62 -0.08
C SER A 213 5.47 13.58 -1.17
N TRP A 214 5.72 12.31 -0.86
CA TRP A 214 5.42 11.13 -1.68
C TRP A 214 5.77 11.32 -3.16
N ARG A 215 7.05 11.12 -3.48
CA ARG A 215 7.62 11.42 -4.81
C ARG A 215 7.52 10.18 -5.66
N ASN A 216 6.95 10.33 -6.85
CA ASN A 216 6.76 9.24 -7.79
C ASN A 216 7.54 9.59 -9.06
N ILE A 217 8.68 8.92 -9.27
CA ILE A 217 9.52 9.15 -10.43
C ILE A 217 9.22 8.09 -11.47
N ILE A 218 8.92 8.54 -12.68
CA ILE A 218 8.54 7.66 -13.78
C ILE A 218 9.52 7.92 -14.94
N PRO A 219 10.25 6.89 -15.41
CA PRO A 219 11.06 7.01 -16.61
C PRO A 219 10.15 7.19 -17.84
N THR A 220 10.62 7.99 -18.80
CA THR A 220 9.93 8.27 -20.06
C THR A 220 10.91 8.11 -21.22
N ALA A 221 10.42 8.12 -22.47
CA ALA A 221 11.28 8.00 -23.64
C ALA A 221 12.36 9.11 -23.74
N ASP A 222 12.05 10.31 -23.26
CA ASP A 222 12.91 11.50 -23.40
C ASP A 222 13.59 11.93 -22.08
N GLY A 223 13.45 11.15 -21.00
CA GLY A 223 13.97 11.50 -19.67
C GLY A 223 13.12 10.94 -18.54
N PHE A 224 12.81 11.76 -17.55
CA PHE A 224 12.07 11.37 -16.34
C PHE A 224 11.02 12.44 -16.02
N VAL A 225 9.91 12.00 -15.45
CA VAL A 225 8.94 12.88 -14.82
C VAL A 225 8.86 12.53 -13.34
N ALA A 226 8.67 13.55 -12.51
CA ALA A 226 8.36 13.35 -11.09
C ALA A 226 6.98 13.91 -10.80
N PHE A 227 6.22 13.19 -9.99
CA PHE A 227 4.96 13.63 -9.41
C PHE A 227 5.07 13.69 -7.89
N GLY A 228 4.32 14.59 -7.28
CA GLY A 228 4.25 14.74 -5.83
C GLY A 228 3.76 16.13 -5.44
N GLN A 229 3.87 16.46 -4.16
CA GLN A 229 3.40 17.75 -3.64
C GLN A 229 4.52 18.46 -2.91
N GLU A 230 4.88 19.68 -3.32
CA GLU A 230 5.87 20.46 -2.56
C GLU A 230 5.35 20.83 -1.16
N ASN A 231 4.08 21.18 -1.14
CA ASN A 231 3.29 21.42 0.06
C ASN A 231 1.87 21.00 -0.27
N MET A 232 1.18 20.37 0.68
CA MET A 232 -0.19 19.89 0.50
C MET A 232 -1.16 21.00 0.08
N ASN A 233 -0.83 22.28 0.34
CA ASN A 233 -1.62 23.45 -0.06
C ASN A 233 -1.58 23.78 -1.56
N GLU A 234 -0.65 23.20 -2.32
CA GLU A 234 -0.49 23.48 -3.75
C GLU A 234 -1.09 22.38 -4.62
N GLY A 235 -1.22 21.17 -4.07
CA GLY A 235 -1.77 19.99 -4.73
C GLY A 235 -0.78 19.23 -5.60
N LEU A 236 -1.29 18.22 -6.31
CA LEU A 236 -0.46 17.33 -7.13
C LEU A 236 0.23 18.14 -8.22
N SER A 237 1.55 18.02 -8.27
CA SER A 237 2.42 18.73 -9.20
C SER A 237 3.29 17.76 -9.98
N ARG A 238 3.76 18.21 -11.15
CA ARG A 238 4.66 17.49 -12.04
C ARG A 238 5.92 18.30 -12.32
N TRP A 239 7.06 17.62 -12.39
CA TRP A 239 8.35 18.14 -12.82
C TRP A 239 8.95 17.25 -13.91
N GLU A 240 9.87 17.82 -14.68
CA GLU A 240 10.58 17.13 -15.76
C GLU A 240 12.08 17.12 -15.50
N SER A 241 12.73 16.04 -15.90
CA SER A 241 14.18 15.88 -15.82
C SER A 241 14.69 15.12 -17.03
N THR A 242 15.91 15.43 -17.49
CA THR A 242 16.57 14.67 -18.56
C THR A 242 17.53 13.60 -18.03
N ASP A 243 17.94 13.69 -16.77
CA ASP A 243 18.95 12.82 -16.14
C ASP A 243 18.45 12.07 -14.90
N GLY A 244 17.25 12.41 -14.45
CA GLY A 244 16.65 11.86 -13.23
C GLY A 244 17.34 12.37 -11.97
N LEU A 245 18.07 13.49 -12.06
CA LEU A 245 18.77 14.14 -10.94
C LEU A 245 18.36 15.62 -10.82
N GLU A 246 18.21 16.34 -11.93
CA GLU A 246 17.74 17.73 -11.91
C GLU A 246 16.31 17.81 -12.43
N PHE A 247 15.35 18.06 -11.54
CA PHE A 247 13.93 18.19 -11.86
C PHE A 247 13.53 19.67 -11.89
N ARG A 248 12.88 20.09 -12.98
CA ARG A 248 12.53 21.50 -13.27
C ARG A 248 11.11 21.58 -13.85
N ASN A 249 10.69 22.80 -14.22
CA ASN A 249 9.44 23.07 -14.93
C ASN A 249 8.18 22.61 -14.17
N LYS A 250 8.10 22.95 -12.88
CA LYS A 250 6.94 22.63 -12.05
C LYS A 250 5.63 23.05 -12.71
N THR A 251 4.68 22.12 -12.79
CA THR A 251 3.30 22.37 -13.21
C THR A 251 2.34 21.78 -12.18
N VAL A 252 1.43 22.59 -11.65
CA VAL A 252 0.34 22.10 -10.77
C VAL A 252 -0.73 21.47 -11.65
N LEU A 253 -1.09 20.22 -11.34
CA LEU A 253 -1.98 19.37 -12.12
C LEU A 253 -3.38 19.31 -11.51
N ILE A 254 -3.45 19.04 -10.20
CA ILE A 254 -4.69 18.98 -9.42
C ILE A 254 -4.49 19.90 -8.22
N THR A 255 -5.29 20.96 -8.16
CA THR A 255 -5.30 21.85 -7.00
C THR A 255 -6.12 21.25 -5.85
N PRO A 256 -5.90 21.68 -4.60
CA PRO A 256 -6.71 21.23 -3.47
C PRO A 256 -8.21 21.49 -3.65
N GLN A 257 -8.60 22.60 -4.28
CA GLN A 257 -10.01 22.88 -4.55
C GLN A 257 -10.60 21.90 -5.56
N GLN A 258 -9.87 21.56 -6.64
CA GLN A 258 -10.34 20.58 -7.63
C GLN A 258 -10.50 19.19 -7.00
N TRP A 259 -9.55 18.78 -6.14
CA TRP A 259 -9.68 17.53 -5.41
C TRP A 259 -10.91 17.54 -4.49
N ARG A 260 -11.10 18.59 -3.68
CA ARG A 260 -12.29 18.70 -2.81
C ARG A 260 -13.60 18.72 -3.58
N ASP A 261 -13.68 19.48 -4.67
CA ASP A 261 -14.87 19.54 -5.52
C ASP A 261 -15.23 18.13 -6.05
N SER A 262 -14.23 17.28 -6.30
CA SER A 262 -14.47 15.88 -6.70
C SER A 262 -14.99 15.02 -5.57
N GLU A 263 -14.44 15.15 -4.36
CA GLU A 263 -14.89 14.39 -3.19
C GLU A 263 -16.33 14.80 -2.81
N GLU A 264 -16.63 16.10 -2.82
CA GLU A 264 -17.97 16.63 -2.57
C GLU A 264 -18.97 16.20 -3.65
N ALA A 265 -18.56 16.09 -4.92
CA ALA A 265 -19.41 15.60 -6.00
C ALA A 265 -19.82 14.12 -5.82
N GLU A 266 -18.97 13.33 -5.17
CA GLU A 266 -19.24 11.94 -4.75
C GLU A 266 -19.97 11.87 -3.40
N GLY A 267 -20.38 13.01 -2.84
CA GLY A 267 -21.11 13.10 -1.58
C GLY A 267 -20.26 12.90 -0.33
N ARG A 268 -18.92 12.95 -0.45
CA ARG A 268 -18.00 12.73 0.66
C ARG A 268 -17.64 14.02 1.38
N LEU A 269 -17.38 13.90 2.67
CA LEU A 269 -16.84 15.00 3.46
C LEU A 269 -15.32 15.02 3.45
N VAL A 270 -14.78 16.18 3.10
CA VAL A 270 -13.35 16.45 3.24
C VAL A 270 -13.00 16.72 4.71
N SER A 271 -11.81 16.29 5.13
CA SER A 271 -11.33 16.52 6.51
C SER A 271 -11.36 18.02 6.88
N THR A 272 -11.68 18.39 8.13
CA THR A 272 -11.74 19.82 8.55
C THR A 272 -10.38 20.45 8.31
N GLU A 273 -9.32 19.70 8.57
CA GLU A 273 -7.95 20.13 8.33
C GLU A 273 -7.72 20.38 6.85
N ALA A 274 -8.10 19.45 5.97
CA ALA A 274 -7.97 19.64 4.52
C ALA A 274 -8.85 20.76 3.97
N ALA A 275 -10.04 20.97 4.52
CA ALA A 275 -10.92 22.07 4.15
C ALA A 275 -10.41 23.44 4.65
N LEU A 276 -10.01 23.53 5.93
CA LEU A 276 -9.53 24.77 6.56
C LEU A 276 -8.16 25.20 6.04
N HIS A 277 -7.27 24.25 5.79
CA HIS A 277 -5.91 24.51 5.32
C HIS A 277 -5.76 24.39 3.81
N ASN A 278 -6.85 24.03 3.10
CA ASN A 278 -6.86 23.87 1.66
C ASN A 278 -5.81 22.84 1.21
N LEU A 279 -5.83 21.65 1.81
CA LEU A 279 -4.87 20.57 1.57
C LEU A 279 -5.37 19.60 0.50
N THR A 280 -4.43 18.97 -0.20
CA THR A 280 -4.63 17.73 -0.97
C THR A 280 -3.89 16.61 -0.23
N PRO A 281 -4.49 15.41 -0.06
CA PRO A 281 -3.79 14.26 0.51
C PRO A 281 -2.64 13.80 -0.40
N ASN A 282 -1.71 12.99 0.09
CA ASN A 282 -0.66 12.48 -0.79
C ASN A 282 -1.26 11.54 -1.85
N SER A 283 -0.45 11.20 -2.85
CA SER A 283 -0.86 10.27 -3.89
C SER A 283 0.31 9.42 -4.38
N ALA A 284 0.05 8.14 -4.65
CA ALA A 284 0.91 7.32 -5.48
C ALA A 284 0.56 7.56 -6.96
N VAL A 285 1.56 7.78 -7.81
CA VAL A 285 1.39 8.00 -9.24
C VAL A 285 2.16 6.95 -10.01
N THR A 286 1.46 6.25 -10.89
CA THR A 286 2.01 5.18 -11.72
C THR A 286 1.69 5.43 -13.20
N SER A 287 2.42 4.74 -14.07
CA SER A 287 2.14 4.70 -15.51
C SER A 287 1.94 3.26 -15.97
N THR A 288 1.05 3.10 -16.93
CA THR A 288 0.66 1.83 -17.53
C THR A 288 0.74 1.96 -19.05
N ASP A 289 1.01 0.85 -19.73
CA ASP A 289 1.17 0.84 -21.18
C ASP A 289 -0.17 1.03 -21.88
N SER A 290 -1.24 0.44 -21.34
CA SER A 290 -2.56 0.42 -21.99
C SER A 290 -3.44 1.62 -21.61
N PHE A 291 -3.24 2.23 -20.43
CA PHE A 291 -4.19 3.19 -19.87
C PHE A 291 -3.60 4.56 -19.50
N GLY A 292 -2.30 4.77 -19.72
CA GLY A 292 -1.63 6.02 -19.34
C GLY A 292 -1.33 6.05 -17.84
N PHE A 293 -1.64 7.14 -17.17
CA PHE A 293 -1.26 7.39 -15.77
C PHE A 293 -2.44 7.24 -14.83
N PHE A 294 -2.13 6.77 -13.61
CA PHE A 294 -3.03 6.75 -12.48
C PHE A 294 -2.43 7.54 -11.32
N ALA A 295 -3.28 8.21 -10.55
CA ALA A 295 -2.94 8.83 -9.29
C ALA A 295 -3.93 8.35 -8.25
N VAL A 296 -3.44 7.65 -7.23
CA VAL A 296 -4.23 7.10 -6.14
C VAL A 296 -4.02 8.00 -4.93
N PHE A 297 -5.01 8.81 -4.61
CA PHE A 297 -4.99 9.74 -3.49
C PHE A 297 -5.42 9.05 -2.20
N GLU A 298 -4.77 9.41 -1.10
CA GLU A 298 -5.13 8.90 0.22
C GLU A 298 -6.51 9.39 0.66
N GLY A 299 -7.32 8.47 1.18
CA GLY A 299 -8.59 8.75 1.83
C GLY A 299 -8.54 8.27 3.27
N LEU A 300 -8.20 9.19 4.17
CA LEU A 300 -8.14 8.90 5.60
C LEU A 300 -9.55 8.84 6.19
N ARG A 301 -9.72 8.03 7.24
CA ARG A 301 -10.95 8.02 8.05
C ARG A 301 -11.35 9.42 8.51
N GLU A 302 -12.64 9.65 8.68
CA GLU A 302 -13.22 10.98 8.92
C GLU A 302 -12.70 11.69 10.18
N GLY A 303 -12.40 10.91 11.23
CA GLY A 303 -11.84 11.36 12.51
C GLY A 303 -10.32 11.20 12.62
N PHE A 304 -9.60 11.05 11.50
CA PHE A 304 -8.15 10.96 11.51
C PHE A 304 -7.52 12.17 12.23
N GLY A 305 -6.53 11.91 13.10
CA GLY A 305 -5.85 12.93 13.91
C GLY A 305 -6.56 13.36 15.20
N LEU A 306 -7.75 12.83 15.49
CA LEU A 306 -8.47 13.10 16.76
C LEU A 306 -8.19 11.98 17.79
N GLU A 307 -7.72 12.36 18.99
CA GLU A 307 -7.55 11.41 20.10
C GLU A 307 -8.90 11.05 20.72
N GLY A 308 -9.21 9.74 20.81
CA GLY A 308 -10.29 9.22 21.65
C GLY A 308 -11.70 9.24 21.07
N CYS A 309 -11.85 9.47 19.77
CA CYS A 309 -13.11 9.43 19.03
C CYS A 309 -14.31 10.11 19.74
N PRO A 310 -14.23 11.41 20.12
CA PRO A 310 -15.39 12.15 20.62
C PRO A 310 -16.48 12.31 19.52
N PRO A 311 -17.67 12.86 19.83
CA PRO A 311 -18.74 13.16 18.84
C PRO A 311 -18.33 14.08 17.66
N GLU A 312 -17.05 14.44 17.58
CA GLU A 312 -16.43 15.28 16.56
C GLU A 312 -15.72 14.43 15.47
N CYS A 313 -15.69 13.09 15.62
CA CYS A 313 -15.15 12.16 14.62
C CYS A 313 -16.18 11.73 13.57
N ASP A 314 -17.46 11.81 13.92
CA ASP A 314 -18.62 11.76 13.03
C ASP A 314 -18.96 13.22 12.64
N ARG A 315 -18.52 13.66 11.47
CA ARG A 315 -18.50 15.07 11.07
C ARG A 315 -19.62 15.41 10.09
N ASP A 316 -20.15 14.46 9.33
CA ASP A 316 -21.44 14.62 8.64
C ASP A 316 -22.62 14.51 9.60
N GLY A 317 -22.42 13.95 10.79
CA GLY A 317 -23.43 13.80 11.82
C GLY A 317 -24.41 12.67 11.49
N ASP A 318 -23.96 11.67 10.74
CA ASP A 318 -24.75 10.50 10.37
C ASP A 318 -24.75 9.40 11.45
N GLY A 319 -23.93 9.57 12.49
CA GLY A 319 -23.89 8.74 13.70
C GLY A 319 -22.66 7.86 13.82
N TYR A 320 -21.72 7.88 12.87
CA TYR A 320 -20.51 7.05 12.87
C TYR A 320 -19.30 7.75 12.20
N GLU A 321 -18.09 7.20 12.34
CA GLU A 321 -16.91 7.68 11.61
C GLU A 321 -16.73 6.85 10.32
N SER A 322 -16.72 7.52 9.16
CA SER A 322 -16.46 6.85 7.89
C SER A 322 -15.06 6.22 7.82
N GLY A 323 -14.97 5.04 7.21
CA GLY A 323 -13.73 4.27 7.04
C GLY A 323 -12.76 4.87 6.03
N GLU A 324 -11.57 4.27 5.94
CA GLU A 324 -10.53 4.65 4.99
C GLU A 324 -10.87 4.21 3.55
N TYR A 325 -10.35 4.94 2.59
CA TYR A 325 -10.53 4.70 1.16
C TYR A 325 -9.38 5.25 0.34
N VAL A 326 -9.38 4.97 -0.96
CA VAL A 326 -8.51 5.63 -1.93
C VAL A 326 -9.32 6.19 -3.09
N THR A 327 -9.01 7.42 -3.51
CA THR A 327 -9.61 8.04 -4.70
C THR A 327 -8.66 7.91 -5.88
N ILE A 328 -9.12 7.29 -6.96
CA ILE A 328 -8.34 7.01 -8.16
C ILE A 328 -8.66 8.06 -9.22
N TYR A 329 -7.60 8.72 -9.68
CA TYR A 329 -7.59 9.63 -10.81
C TYR A 329 -6.87 9.00 -11.98
N ARG A 330 -7.27 9.39 -13.20
CA ARG A 330 -6.68 8.94 -14.45
C ARG A 330 -6.20 10.09 -15.30
N SER A 331 -5.14 9.85 -16.05
CA SER A 331 -4.64 10.79 -17.05
C SER A 331 -4.04 10.05 -18.25
N PRO A 332 -4.46 10.35 -19.49
CA PRO A 332 -3.87 9.73 -20.67
C PRO A 332 -2.43 10.20 -20.95
N ASP A 333 -2.03 11.36 -20.41
CA ASP A 333 -0.78 12.05 -20.75
C ASP A 333 0.04 12.50 -19.53
N GLY A 334 -0.46 12.28 -18.31
CA GLY A 334 0.13 12.76 -17.07
C GLY A 334 -0.06 14.27 -16.85
N ILE A 335 -0.87 14.95 -17.65
CA ILE A 335 -1.13 16.39 -17.60
C ILE A 335 -2.60 16.67 -17.28
N THR A 336 -3.52 16.04 -18.00
CA THR A 336 -4.96 16.23 -17.81
C THR A 336 -5.52 15.11 -16.95
N TRP A 337 -6.00 15.44 -15.76
CA TRP A 337 -6.46 14.46 -14.79
C TRP A 337 -7.97 14.54 -14.56
N SER A 338 -8.60 13.39 -14.38
CA SER A 338 -10.01 13.28 -13.99
C SER A 338 -10.21 12.20 -12.92
N PRO A 339 -11.14 12.40 -11.97
CA PRO A 339 -11.58 11.33 -11.09
C PRO A 339 -12.12 10.14 -11.91
N SER A 340 -11.93 8.93 -11.40
CA SER A 340 -12.33 7.70 -12.09
C SER A 340 -13.07 6.74 -11.17
N ALA A 341 -12.52 6.44 -10.00
CA ALA A 341 -13.11 5.48 -9.07
C ALA A 341 -12.73 5.78 -7.62
N THR A 342 -13.44 5.14 -6.70
CA THR A 342 -13.08 5.11 -5.28
C THR A 342 -13.20 3.69 -4.75
N VAL A 343 -12.22 3.27 -3.96
CA VAL A 343 -12.19 1.93 -3.35
C VAL A 343 -11.98 2.09 -1.84
N GLY A 344 -12.91 1.58 -1.04
CA GLY A 344 -12.79 1.58 0.42
C GLY A 344 -11.93 0.43 0.94
N GLY A 345 -11.40 0.57 2.16
CA GLY A 345 -10.71 -0.52 2.88
C GLY A 345 -9.22 -0.31 3.13
N ALA A 346 -8.61 0.72 2.57
CA ALA A 346 -7.24 1.15 2.88
C ALA A 346 -7.09 2.65 2.61
N SER A 347 -6.19 3.32 3.32
CA SER A 347 -5.90 4.74 3.12
C SER A 347 -4.96 5.02 1.95
N GLU A 348 -4.28 4.01 1.43
CA GLU A 348 -3.20 4.12 0.45
C GLU A 348 -3.28 2.97 -0.56
N GLY A 349 -2.69 3.16 -1.73
CA GLY A 349 -2.59 2.11 -2.74
C GLY A 349 -1.93 2.61 -4.02
N SER A 350 -1.67 1.69 -4.95
CA SER A 350 -1.13 2.01 -6.28
C SER A 350 -1.80 1.17 -7.36
N VAL A 351 -1.95 1.74 -8.56
CA VAL A 351 -2.49 1.00 -9.71
C VAL A 351 -1.36 0.59 -10.63
N VAL A 352 -1.22 -0.69 -10.93
CA VAL A 352 -0.24 -1.20 -11.89
C VAL A 352 -0.93 -2.06 -12.96
N GLU A 353 -0.31 -2.19 -14.12
CA GLU A 353 -0.77 -3.11 -15.16
C GLU A 353 0.01 -4.42 -15.05
N VAL A 354 -0.67 -5.48 -14.59
CA VAL A 354 -0.05 -6.79 -14.30
C VAL A 354 -0.04 -7.73 -15.50
N ALA A 355 -0.91 -7.46 -16.48
CA ALA A 355 -0.93 -8.07 -17.79
C ALA A 355 -1.60 -7.11 -18.76
N ALA A 356 -1.41 -7.31 -20.07
CA ALA A 356 -1.99 -6.43 -21.08
C ALA A 356 -3.51 -6.25 -20.88
N GLY A 357 -3.94 -5.02 -20.57
CA GLY A 357 -5.33 -4.67 -20.32
C GLY A 357 -5.87 -5.06 -18.94
N ILE A 358 -5.03 -5.56 -18.02
CA ILE A 358 -5.42 -5.97 -16.67
C ILE A 358 -4.68 -5.11 -15.66
N LEU A 359 -5.45 -4.26 -14.99
CA LEU A 359 -5.00 -3.39 -13.92
C LEU A 359 -5.18 -4.09 -12.57
N ALA A 360 -4.26 -3.84 -11.65
CA ALA A 360 -4.31 -4.25 -10.27
C ALA A 360 -4.13 -3.01 -9.39
N LEU A 361 -5.10 -2.75 -8.50
CA LEU A 361 -4.98 -1.83 -7.39
C LEU A 361 -4.40 -2.62 -6.23
N ILE A 362 -3.14 -2.33 -5.91
CA ILE A 362 -2.40 -2.94 -4.81
C ILE A 362 -2.61 -2.07 -3.57
N LEU A 363 -3.17 -2.68 -2.53
CA LEU A 363 -3.33 -2.03 -1.23
C LEU A 363 -2.25 -2.55 -0.27
N PRO A 364 -1.72 -1.70 0.64
CA PRO A 364 -0.69 -2.11 1.59
C PRO A 364 -1.16 -3.20 2.56
N THR A 365 -2.47 -3.44 2.66
CA THR A 365 -3.10 -4.51 3.44
C THR A 365 -2.86 -5.91 2.86
N GLY A 366 -2.27 -6.04 1.67
CA GLY A 366 -2.12 -7.32 0.98
C GLY A 366 -3.36 -7.74 0.17
N VAL A 367 -4.34 -6.83 0.04
CA VAL A 367 -5.52 -7.02 -0.82
C VAL A 367 -5.26 -6.37 -2.18
N THR A 368 -5.68 -7.07 -3.23
CA THR A 368 -5.62 -6.57 -4.61
C THR A 368 -7.01 -6.55 -5.22
N HIS A 369 -7.38 -5.42 -5.82
CA HIS A 369 -8.57 -5.31 -6.67
C HIS A 369 -8.14 -5.26 -8.13
N PHE A 370 -8.91 -5.84 -9.03
CA PHE A 370 -8.58 -5.82 -10.46
C PHE A 370 -9.58 -5.01 -11.27
N SER A 371 -9.12 -4.53 -12.41
CA SER A 371 -9.94 -3.79 -13.37
C SER A 371 -9.46 -4.04 -14.80
N THR A 372 -10.38 -4.00 -15.76
CA THR A 372 -10.07 -4.05 -17.21
C THR A 372 -10.31 -2.72 -17.92
N ASP A 373 -10.84 -1.72 -17.22
CA ASP A 373 -11.17 -0.40 -17.78
C ASP A 373 -10.54 0.76 -17.01
N GLY A 374 -10.14 0.53 -15.76
CA GLY A 374 -9.62 1.51 -14.81
C GLY A 374 -10.68 2.29 -14.05
N ASP A 375 -11.97 2.07 -14.33
CA ASP A 375 -13.12 2.79 -13.77
C ASP A 375 -13.97 1.91 -12.85
N THR A 376 -14.05 0.61 -13.14
CA THR A 376 -14.76 -0.37 -12.32
C THR A 376 -13.77 -1.36 -11.71
N TRP A 377 -13.94 -1.66 -10.43
CA TRP A 377 -13.01 -2.48 -9.66
C TRP A 377 -13.73 -3.69 -9.08
N SER A 378 -13.06 -4.83 -9.08
CA SER A 378 -13.60 -6.08 -8.57
C SER A 378 -13.57 -6.19 -7.05
N PHE A 379 -14.21 -7.22 -6.52
CA PHE A 379 -14.00 -7.60 -5.13
C PHE A 379 -12.52 -7.92 -4.86
N GLY A 380 -12.07 -7.67 -3.63
CA GLY A 380 -10.69 -7.86 -3.26
C GLY A 380 -10.28 -9.33 -3.28
N VAL A 381 -9.04 -9.56 -3.68
CA VAL A 381 -8.34 -10.83 -3.60
C VAL A 381 -7.21 -10.67 -2.59
N SER A 382 -7.17 -11.51 -1.56
CA SER A 382 -6.03 -11.57 -0.63
C SER A 382 -4.83 -12.19 -1.34
N THR A 383 -3.89 -11.37 -1.81
CA THR A 383 -2.68 -11.78 -2.54
C THR A 383 -1.41 -11.72 -1.68
N GLY A 384 -1.47 -11.01 -0.56
CA GLY A 384 -0.30 -10.73 0.27
C GLY A 384 0.70 -9.76 -0.37
N ILE A 385 0.37 -9.18 -1.52
CA ILE A 385 1.20 -8.17 -2.19
C ILE A 385 0.90 -6.81 -1.56
N SER A 386 1.91 -6.16 -0.99
CA SER A 386 1.79 -4.82 -0.42
C SER A 386 2.24 -3.70 -1.36
N HIS A 387 3.26 -3.94 -2.21
CA HIS A 387 3.69 -2.99 -3.25
C HIS A 387 4.23 -3.72 -4.49
N LEU A 388 4.11 -3.05 -5.64
CA LEU A 388 4.73 -3.40 -6.93
C LEU A 388 5.23 -2.09 -7.56
N ASP A 389 6.53 -1.82 -7.49
CA ASP A 389 7.07 -0.51 -7.92
C ASP A 389 7.71 -0.56 -9.31
N LEU A 390 8.43 -1.65 -9.63
CA LEU A 390 9.05 -1.81 -10.94
C LEU A 390 9.04 -3.27 -11.39
N MET A 391 8.89 -3.45 -12.70
CA MET A 391 8.99 -4.74 -13.37
C MET A 391 10.40 -4.93 -13.94
N LEU A 392 10.94 -6.15 -13.81
CA LEU A 392 12.21 -6.58 -14.34
C LEU A 392 12.05 -7.25 -15.71
N ASP A 393 13.17 -7.47 -16.41
CA ASP A 393 13.18 -8.03 -17.77
C ASP A 393 12.59 -9.45 -17.87
N ASP A 394 12.66 -10.23 -16.79
CA ASP A 394 12.07 -11.57 -16.70
C ASP A 394 10.56 -11.57 -16.38
N GLY A 395 9.97 -10.39 -16.19
CA GLY A 395 8.56 -10.22 -15.83
C GLY A 395 8.27 -10.31 -14.32
N SER A 396 9.29 -10.56 -13.49
CA SER A 396 9.15 -10.43 -12.04
C SER A 396 9.11 -8.96 -11.63
N TRP A 397 8.54 -8.68 -10.46
CA TRP A 397 8.42 -7.34 -9.91
C TRP A 397 9.30 -7.20 -8.68
N LEU A 398 9.77 -5.99 -8.43
CA LEU A 398 10.29 -5.57 -7.13
C LEU A 398 9.31 -4.59 -6.47
N GLY A 399 9.12 -4.76 -5.17
CA GLY A 399 8.42 -3.81 -4.32
C GLY A 399 9.31 -3.33 -3.18
N PHE A 400 9.11 -2.08 -2.78
CA PHE A 400 9.82 -1.33 -1.76
C PHE A 400 8.80 -0.48 -1.02
N GLY A 401 8.78 -0.55 0.30
CA GLY A 401 7.81 0.26 1.03
C GLY A 401 7.87 -0.02 2.51
N THR A 402 7.43 0.94 3.31
CA THR A 402 7.42 0.79 4.76
C THR A 402 6.17 0.05 5.21
N GLN A 403 6.33 -1.07 5.92
CA GLN A 403 5.25 -1.53 6.79
C GLN A 403 5.12 -0.49 7.91
N SER A 404 3.90 -0.07 8.24
CA SER A 404 3.62 1.09 9.10
C SER A 404 4.13 1.01 10.56
N ALA A 405 4.94 0.00 10.90
CA ALA A 405 5.72 -0.08 12.13
C ALA A 405 7.20 0.15 11.82
N SER A 406 7.82 1.11 12.51
CA SER A 406 9.20 1.59 12.31
C SER A 406 10.30 0.57 12.69
N ASP A 407 10.31 -0.62 12.10
CA ASP A 407 11.02 -1.79 12.64
C ASP A 407 12.41 -2.06 12.03
N GLY A 408 12.82 -1.37 10.97
CA GLY A 408 14.21 -1.55 10.48
C GLY A 408 14.70 -0.66 9.34
N GLY A 409 13.82 -0.13 8.48
CA GLY A 409 14.24 0.63 7.31
C GLY A 409 13.27 0.46 6.15
N ILE A 410 13.80 0.34 4.94
CA ILE A 410 13.06 0.07 3.70
C ILE A 410 13.18 -1.42 3.38
N PRO A 411 12.15 -2.22 3.66
CA PRO A 411 12.10 -3.59 3.20
C PRO A 411 11.90 -3.62 1.69
N ALA A 412 12.38 -4.70 1.08
CA ALA A 412 12.13 -5.00 -0.32
C ALA A 412 11.65 -6.44 -0.47
N TRP A 413 10.91 -6.69 -1.53
CA TRP A 413 10.46 -8.02 -1.90
C TRP A 413 10.49 -8.18 -3.41
N SER A 414 10.55 -9.42 -3.85
CA SER A 414 10.28 -9.78 -5.23
C SER A 414 8.93 -10.48 -5.34
N VAL A 415 8.20 -10.20 -6.40
CA VAL A 415 6.89 -10.82 -6.69
C VAL A 415 6.93 -11.43 -8.07
N ASN A 416 6.59 -12.71 -8.14
CA ASN A 416 6.29 -13.37 -9.41
C ASN A 416 4.77 -13.49 -9.53
N LEU A 417 4.23 -12.99 -10.64
CA LEU A 417 2.81 -13.08 -10.95
C LEU A 417 2.60 -14.18 -11.99
N ASP A 418 1.54 -14.96 -11.83
CA ASP A 418 1.05 -15.90 -12.84
C ASP A 418 -0.33 -15.44 -13.35
N PRO A 419 -0.37 -14.64 -14.43
CA PRO A 419 -1.62 -14.21 -15.02
C PRO A 419 -2.52 -15.36 -15.50
N SER A 420 -1.99 -16.57 -15.68
CA SER A 420 -2.80 -17.74 -16.06
C SER A 420 -3.63 -18.30 -14.90
N ALA A 421 -3.28 -17.95 -13.66
CA ALA A 421 -4.03 -18.27 -12.45
C ALA A 421 -5.09 -17.21 -12.11
N LEU A 422 -5.27 -16.16 -12.93
CA LEU A 422 -6.34 -15.19 -12.76
C LEU A 422 -7.71 -15.86 -12.95
N ASP A 423 -8.51 -15.87 -11.89
CA ASP A 423 -9.91 -16.28 -11.96
C ASP A 423 -10.73 -15.18 -12.64
N PRO A 424 -11.54 -15.49 -13.67
CA PRO A 424 -12.41 -14.50 -14.32
C PRO A 424 -13.33 -13.74 -13.38
N ARG A 425 -13.74 -14.35 -12.25
CA ARG A 425 -14.56 -13.71 -11.22
C ARG A 425 -13.84 -12.54 -10.54
N TRP A 426 -12.51 -12.54 -10.52
CA TRP A 426 -11.72 -11.43 -9.99
C TRP A 426 -11.70 -10.23 -10.94
N LEU A 427 -12.22 -10.34 -12.17
CA LEU A 427 -12.34 -9.23 -13.11
C LEU A 427 -13.78 -8.69 -13.19
N GLU A 428 -14.73 -9.34 -12.51
CA GLU A 428 -16.10 -8.85 -12.45
C GLU A 428 -16.20 -7.65 -11.51
N PRO A 429 -16.86 -6.55 -11.90
CA PRO A 429 -17.05 -5.40 -11.03
C PRO A 429 -17.70 -5.80 -9.71
N ALA A 430 -17.24 -5.21 -8.60
CA ALA A 430 -17.91 -5.29 -7.31
C ALA A 430 -19.26 -4.58 -7.40
N SER A 431 -20.29 -5.35 -7.70
CA SER A 431 -21.67 -4.90 -7.86
C SER A 431 -22.59 -5.75 -7.01
N PHE A 432 -23.82 -5.27 -6.79
CA PHE A 432 -24.83 -6.06 -6.11
C PHE A 432 -25.10 -7.39 -6.84
N ASP A 433 -25.18 -7.39 -8.17
CA ASP A 433 -25.43 -8.60 -8.96
C ASP A 433 -24.30 -9.62 -8.77
N SER A 434 -23.05 -9.16 -8.78
CA SER A 434 -21.86 -9.99 -8.53
C SER A 434 -21.86 -10.55 -7.10
N PHE A 435 -22.22 -9.72 -6.12
CA PHE A 435 -22.36 -10.15 -4.72
C PHE A 435 -23.48 -11.19 -4.56
N ALA A 436 -24.63 -10.98 -5.19
CA ALA A 436 -25.76 -11.88 -5.13
C ALA A 436 -25.43 -13.26 -5.73
N ALA A 437 -24.71 -13.28 -6.85
CA ALA A 437 -24.22 -14.50 -7.46
C ALA A 437 -23.26 -15.26 -6.52
N LEU A 438 -22.33 -14.57 -5.84
CA LEU A 438 -21.44 -15.17 -4.85
C LEU A 438 -22.18 -15.70 -3.62
N ALA A 439 -23.23 -15.00 -3.17
CA ALA A 439 -24.09 -15.42 -2.08
C ALA A 439 -25.05 -16.58 -2.47
N GLY A 440 -25.05 -17.01 -3.74
CA GLY A 440 -25.88 -18.09 -4.26
C GLY A 440 -27.37 -17.73 -4.35
N ARG A 441 -27.71 -16.46 -4.62
CA ARG A 441 -29.08 -15.94 -4.65
C ARG A 441 -29.51 -15.36 -5.98
#